data_AF-A0A6A9QMT6-F1
#
_entry.id   AF-A0A6A9QMT6-F1
#
_cell.length_a   1.000
_cell.length_b   1.000
_cell.length_c   1.000
_cell.angle_alpha   90.00
_cell.angle_beta   90.00
_cell.angle_gamma   90.00
#
_symmetry.space_group_name_H-M   'P 1'
#
loop_
_entity.id
_entity.type
_entity.pdbx_description
1 polymer ?
#
loop_
_entity_poly.entity_id
_entity_poly.type
_entity_poly.pdbx_seq_one_letter_code
_entity_poly.pdbx_strand_id
1 'polypeptide(L)' 'MRKIVYRSRAGKTVVLYLDHEVRVTGDFFAEEEDLIKVEEELSQCKKPSREILGVDMEELFSLIKENFEHCIGKV' A
#
# COMPACT_ATOMS: atom_id res chain seq x y z
N MET A 1 -0.31 15.70 1.66
CA MET A 1 0.26 14.59 0.88
C MET A 1 1.64 14.17 1.38
N ARG A 2 1.70 13.04 2.10
CA ARG A 2 2.95 12.39 2.53
C ARG A 2 3.36 11.35 1.48
N LYS A 3 4.66 11.29 1.15
CA LYS A 3 5.23 10.31 0.21
C LYS A 3 6.21 9.40 0.93
N ILE A 4 6.10 8.09 0.70
CA ILE A 4 7.03 7.08 1.22
C ILE A 4 7.56 6.29 0.02
N VAL A 5 8.87 6.10 -0.03
CA VAL A 5 9.52 5.24 -1.02
C VAL A 5 10.29 4.19 -0.26
N TYR A 6 10.05 2.93 -0.57
CA TYR A 6 10.77 1.82 0.03
C TYR A 6 11.01 0.71 -0.99
N ARG A 7 11.99 -0.14 -0.68
CA ARG A 7 12.20 -1.38 -1.41
C ARG A 7 11.55 -2.51 -0.62
N SER A 8 10.57 -3.16 -1.21
CA SER A 8 9.91 -4.30 -0.60
C SER A 8 10.88 -5.46 -0.41
N ARG A 9 10.66 -6.26 0.64
CA ARG A 9 11.36 -7.53 0.87
C ARG A 9 11.24 -8.51 -0.30
N ALA A 10 10.14 -8.43 -1.06
CA ALA A 10 9.94 -9.20 -2.29
C ALA A 10 10.73 -8.64 -3.50
N GLY A 11 11.46 -7.55 -3.33
CA GLY A 11 12.51 -7.07 -4.23
C GLY A 11 12.18 -5.83 -5.05
N LYS A 12 10.90 -5.46 -5.14
CA LYS A 12 10.41 -4.30 -5.93
C LYS A 12 10.39 -3.00 -5.14
N THR A 13 10.57 -1.89 -5.84
CA THR A 13 10.41 -0.54 -5.35
C THR A 13 8.93 -0.16 -5.32
N VAL A 14 8.47 0.29 -4.17
CA VAL A 14 7.10 0.77 -3.96
C VAL A 14 7.16 2.23 -3.54
N VAL A 15 6.26 3.02 -4.13
CA VAL A 15 6.03 4.43 -3.84
C VAL A 15 4.59 4.56 -3.35
N LEU A 16 4.44 5.03 -2.12
CA LEU A 16 3.16 5.30 -1.48
C LEU A 16 2.91 6.79 -1.45
N TYR A 17 1.70 7.19 -1.82
CA TYR A 17 1.16 8.52 -1.58
C TYR A 17 0.02 8.40 -0.57
N LEU A 18 0.16 9.11 0.54
CA LEU A 18 -0.77 9.09 1.67
C LEU A 18 -1.37 10.49 1.81
N ASP A 19 -2.63 10.64 1.43
CA ASP A 19 -3.36 11.91 1.55
C ASP A 19 -4.77 11.69 2.12
N HIS A 20 -5.84 11.93 1.36
CA HIS A 20 -7.18 11.46 1.72
C HIS A 20 -7.40 9.97 1.39
N GLU A 21 -6.58 9.44 0.49
CA GLU A 21 -6.57 8.05 0.05
C GLU A 21 -5.11 7.54 -0.02
N VAL A 22 -4.97 6.22 -0.09
CA VAL A 22 -3.70 5.53 -0.33
C VAL A 22 -3.58 5.27 -1.83
N ARG A 23 -2.47 5.73 -2.42
CA ARG A 23 -2.10 5.38 -3.80
C ARG A 23 -0.76 4.67 -3.82
N VAL A 24 -0.66 3.62 -4.61
CA VAL A 24 0.49 2.70 -4.69
C VAL A 24 0.97 2.65 -6.14
N THR A 25 2.24 3.00 -6.36
CA THR A 25 2.91 2.89 -7.67
C THR A 25 4.33 2.39 -7.48
N GLY A 26 4.99 1.92 -8.54
CA GLY A 26 6.36 1.40 -8.41
C GLY A 26 6.84 0.67 -9.65
N ASP A 27 7.83 -0.21 -9.47
CA ASP A 27 8.40 -1.07 -10.52
C ASP A 27 7.88 -2.53 -10.45
N PHE A 28 6.75 -2.72 -9.78
CA PHE A 28 6.04 -4.00 -9.61
C PHE A 28 5.07 -4.29 -10.77
N PHE A 29 4.47 -5.48 -10.74
CA PHE A 29 3.44 -5.88 -11.71
C PHE A 29 2.10 -6.09 -11.00
N ALA A 30 1.04 -5.48 -11.54
CA ALA A 30 -0.33 -5.67 -11.11
C ALA A 30 -1.27 -5.34 -12.27
N GLU A 31 -2.41 -6.02 -12.32
CA GLU A 31 -3.52 -5.59 -13.16
C GLU A 31 -4.14 -4.32 -12.55
N GLU A 32 -4.66 -3.42 -13.39
CA GLU A 32 -5.23 -2.15 -12.95
C GLU A 32 -6.37 -2.34 -11.94
N GLU A 33 -7.26 -3.31 -12.19
CA GLU A 33 -8.38 -3.63 -11.29
C GLU A 33 -7.92 -4.13 -9.91
N ASP A 34 -6.86 -4.95 -9.88
CA ASP A 34 -6.30 -5.45 -8.62
C ASP A 34 -5.63 -4.31 -7.85
N LEU A 35 -4.89 -3.42 -8.53
CA LEU A 35 -4.24 -2.28 -7.91
C LEU A 35 -5.25 -1.30 -7.29
N ILE A 36 -6.33 -0.97 -8.03
CA ILE A 36 -7.43 -0.14 -7.52
C ILE A 36 -8.01 -0.78 -6.26
N LYS A 37 -8.23 -2.11 -6.27
CA LYS A 37 -8.79 -2.81 -5.10
C LYS A 37 -7.86 -2.76 -3.89
N VAL A 38 -6.55 -2.94 -4.10
CA VAL A 38 -5.54 -2.80 -3.04
C VAL A 38 -5.57 -1.38 -2.46
N GLU A 39 -5.57 -0.35 -3.30
CA GLU A 39 -5.61 1.06 -2.88
C GLU A 39 -6.88 1.38 -2.05
N GLU A 40 -8.05 0.91 -2.50
CA GLU A 40 -9.31 1.05 -1.75
C GLU A 40 -9.24 0.40 -0.37
N GLU A 41 -8.76 -0.84 -0.30
CA GLU A 41 -8.70 -1.61 0.95
C GLU A 41 -7.69 -1.00 1.94
N LEU A 42 -6.52 -0.58 1.46
CA LEU A 42 -5.52 0.12 2.26
C LEU A 42 -6.04 1.47 2.78
N SER A 43 -6.78 2.21 1.95
CA SER A 43 -7.43 3.47 2.35
C SER A 43 -8.48 3.25 3.46
N GLN A 44 -9.06 2.06 3.53
CA GLN A 44 -9.98 1.65 4.60
C GLN A 44 -9.29 0.96 5.78
N CYS A 45 -7.96 0.94 5.83
CA CYS A 45 -7.16 0.26 6.85
C CYS A 45 -7.41 -1.25 6.91
N LYS A 46 -7.76 -1.86 5.79
CA LYS A 46 -7.96 -3.31 5.65
C LYS A 46 -6.74 -3.94 4.98
N LYS A 47 -6.39 -5.15 5.40
CA LYS A 47 -5.36 -5.94 4.73
C LYS A 47 -5.85 -6.24 3.31
N PRO A 48 -5.04 -6.01 2.27
CA PRO A 48 -5.47 -6.25 0.90
C PRO A 48 -5.84 -7.71 0.66
N SER A 49 -6.92 -7.93 -0.09
CA SER A 49 -7.40 -9.25 -0.54
C SER A 49 -6.78 -9.68 -1.87
N ARG A 50 -6.21 -8.71 -2.61
CA ARG A 50 -5.46 -8.91 -3.86
C ARG A 50 -3.97 -8.75 -3.61
N GLU A 51 -3.16 -9.25 -4.54
CA GLU A 51 -1.71 -9.22 -4.46
C GLU A 51 -1.11 -8.32 -5.55
N ILE A 52 0.01 -7.68 -5.22
CA ILE A 52 0.88 -7.00 -6.19
C ILE A 52 2.13 -7.85 -6.34
N LEU A 53 2.46 -8.27 -7.57
CA LEU A 53 3.57 -9.18 -7.82
C LEU A 53 4.91 -8.51 -7.53
N GLY A 54 5.69 -9.14 -6.66
CA GLY A 54 6.99 -8.65 -6.21
C GLY A 54 6.92 -7.65 -5.05
N VAL A 55 5.75 -7.49 -4.43
CA VAL A 55 5.55 -6.69 -3.21
C VAL A 55 5.12 -7.59 -2.05
N ASP A 56 5.80 -7.45 -0.92
CA ASP A 56 5.42 -8.04 0.36
C ASP A 56 4.20 -7.29 0.90
N MET A 57 3.03 -7.93 0.81
CA MET A 57 1.75 -7.32 1.18
C MET A 57 1.61 -7.09 2.69
N GLU A 58 2.35 -7.84 3.52
CA GLU A 58 2.33 -7.63 4.98
C GLU A 58 3.16 -6.42 5.38
N GLU A 59 4.34 -6.27 4.75
CA GLU A 59 5.18 -5.08 4.90
C GLU A 59 4.44 -3.82 4.40
N LEU A 60 3.81 -3.90 3.23
CA LEU A 60 2.99 -2.81 2.69
C LEU A 60 1.89 -2.40 3.67
N PHE A 61 1.10 -3.35 4.15
CA PHE A 61 0.00 -3.05 5.07
C PHE A 61 0.49 -2.48 6.41
N SER A 62 1.61 -2.99 6.94
CA SER A 62 2.21 -2.48 8.18
C SER A 62 2.64 -1.02 8.03
N LEU A 63 3.29 -0.67 6.91
CA LEU A 63 3.65 0.71 6.62
C LEU A 63 2.44 1.63 6.54
N ILE A 64 1.32 1.18 5.96
CA ILE A 64 0.08 1.97 5.93
C ILE A 64 -0.45 2.20 7.35
N LYS A 65 -0.51 1.17 8.20
CA LYS A 65 -0.99 1.32 9.58
C LYS A 65 -0.17 2.32 10.41
N GLU A 66 1.13 2.38 10.19
CA GLU A 66 2.04 3.25 10.93
C GLU A 66 2.04 4.70 10.42
N ASN A 67 1.71 4.89 9.13
CA ASN A 67 1.98 6.17 8.45
C ASN A 67 0.75 6.87 7.88
N PHE A 68 -0.37 6.17 7.71
CA PHE A 68 -1.60 6.75 7.18
C PHE A 68 -2.51 7.20 8.33
N GLU A 69 -2.72 8.51 8.46
CA GLU A 69 -3.42 9.12 9.60
C GLU A 69 -4.79 8.51 9.90
N HIS A 70 -5.51 8.05 8.87
CA HIS A 70 -6.84 7.44 9.02
C HIS A 70 -6.83 6.06 9.69
N CYS A 71 -5.66 5.42 9.75
CA CYS A 71 -5.43 4.10 10.36
C CYS A 71 -4.74 4.18 11.72
N ILE A 72 -4.09 5.30 12.05
CA ILE A 72 -3.43 5.49 13.33
C ILE A 72 -4.48 5.51 14.44
N GLY A 73 -4.41 4.56 15.37
CA GLY A 73 -5.30 4.49 16.54
C GLY A 73 -6.57 3.64 16.38
N LYS A 74 -6.82 3.05 15.20
CA LYS A 74 -7.85 2.01 15.04
C LYS A 74 -7.21 0.65 15.32
N VAL A 75 -7.25 0.23 16.59
CA VAL A 75 -6.85 -1.10 17.08
C VAL A 75 -8.09 -1.86 17.50
#